data_AF-A0A317LVI6-F1
#
_entry.id   AF-A0A317LVI6-F1
#
_cell.length_a   1.000
_cell.length_b   1.000
_cell.length_c   1.000
_cell.angle_alpha   90.00
_cell.angle_beta   90.00
_cell.angle_gamma   90.00
#
_symmetry.space_group_name_H-M   'P 1'
#
loop_
_entity.id
_entity.type
_entity.pdbx_description
1 polymer ?
#
loop_
_entity_poly.entity_id
_entity_poly.type
_entity_poly.pdbx_seq_one_letter_code
_entity_poly.pdbx_strand_id
1 'polypeptide(L)'
;MKHITTLSILFLLITSLCTAQQTDMRWQKAAQTFFTFNIDGSAVILRDILNDPRTSSSDSAKVYSTLALRDWQFHRNYELAAKRLDSALALRSGSNASLVALSNIATEAGHYPASLEAADKALASAANAAEWREAAIAYANTVYLSSKNNKKQDTTLLGKAGRLLEGVLDQMPGHPQAAKLLVGTGVLKKDGRFLSDGWNAYFHFASADSAYAYLKEPAGVFLAVLPHWKASSAENEQIAAALAKSGFYEYAALLAGRSQKDIIAYARYLQETTTLTDDYYRKLAVHAPTSDSLFEQQVLSTCARLLEKLKLSAGKDTLTYEKFLELVQPRFGAMGFLGTTSSFHAKEICLGQIVNVTRKEVLQYGYKASLTFIEIDLMTSNGFISWFTNKRMGNGGWSVNDTIYRVREAYIREPMEAWTMITDSTVRKEKLSIFENAIAGTITPDTTTLLAGINGLLRLNAMDSLYAMLYRQGLRGSDLQLQFMNTLERRQEDASIFAHEGRHSIDQIYFAKDFENAPSSEREYRAKLSEMTCADFPVYIFGKIVSSIGPSGHGQANRRILDDALAWMGKHQPEISGYDTTQPAIRQLYRLSADQIQSCFREVDPLNKQ
;
A
#
# COMPACT_ATOMS: atom_id res chain seq x y z
N MET A 1 45.62 -57.53 28.22
CA MET A 1 44.78 -57.28 27.03
C MET A 1 43.58 -56.42 27.39
N LYS A 2 43.66 -55.13 27.03
CA LYS A 2 42.60 -54.29 26.44
C LYS A 2 41.19 -54.31 27.06
N HIS A 3 40.91 -53.35 27.93
CA HIS A 3 39.64 -52.60 27.92
C HIS A 3 39.96 -51.11 28.06
N ILE A 4 39.89 -50.43 26.91
CA ILE A 4 40.10 -49.00 26.69
C ILE A 4 38.71 -48.41 26.39
N THR A 5 38.34 -47.39 27.18
CA THR A 5 37.43 -46.27 26.89
C THR A 5 36.49 -46.35 25.68
N THR A 6 35.18 -46.35 25.96
CA THR A 6 34.16 -45.79 25.07
C THR A 6 33.16 -44.99 25.89
N LEU A 7 33.66 -43.87 26.41
CA LEU A 7 32.88 -42.67 26.69
C LEU A 7 33.43 -41.61 25.72
N SER A 8 32.56 -40.79 25.13
CA SER A 8 32.89 -39.61 24.30
C SER A 8 32.95 -39.79 22.77
N ILE A 9 31.88 -40.31 22.14
CA ILE A 9 31.50 -39.90 20.75
C ILE A 9 29.98 -39.77 20.69
N LEU A 10 29.42 -38.85 21.48
CA LEU A 10 28.01 -38.46 21.38
C LEU A 10 27.84 -36.98 21.76
N PHE A 11 28.73 -36.11 21.26
CA PHE A 11 28.63 -34.66 21.51
C PHE A 11 29.26 -33.77 20.40
N LEU A 12 29.44 -34.28 19.18
CA LEU A 12 29.99 -33.52 18.04
C LEU A 12 29.16 -33.70 16.75
N LEU A 13 27.83 -33.75 16.91
CA LEU A 13 26.88 -33.48 15.83
C LEU A 13 26.01 -32.28 16.21
N ILE A 14 26.66 -31.21 16.70
CA ILE A 14 26.07 -29.88 16.57
C ILE A 14 26.24 -29.55 15.09
N THR A 15 25.16 -29.72 14.34
CA THR A 15 25.04 -29.28 12.96
C THR A 15 25.54 -27.84 12.88
N SER A 16 26.70 -27.65 12.26
CA SER A 16 27.18 -26.32 11.91
C SER A 16 26.21 -25.79 10.87
N LEU A 17 25.16 -25.08 11.34
CA LEU A 17 24.30 -24.30 10.46
C LEU A 17 25.21 -23.48 9.56
N CYS A 18 24.98 -23.55 8.25
CA CYS A 18 25.75 -22.77 7.30
C CYS A 18 25.70 -21.29 7.72
N THR A 19 26.80 -20.56 7.58
CA THR A 19 26.94 -19.18 8.08
C THR A 19 25.83 -18.26 7.56
N ALA A 20 25.39 -18.45 6.31
CA ALA A 20 24.25 -17.73 5.72
C ALA A 20 22.95 -17.94 6.51
N GLN A 21 22.65 -19.17 6.92
CA GLN A 21 21.44 -19.50 7.67
C GLN A 21 21.43 -18.85 9.08
N GLN A 22 22.59 -18.71 9.72
CA GLN A 22 22.71 -18.01 11.00
C GLN A 22 22.44 -16.51 10.87
N THR A 23 22.96 -15.87 9.82
CA THR A 23 22.73 -14.45 9.54
C THR A 23 21.27 -14.19 9.19
N ASP A 24 20.64 -15.05 8.39
CA ASP A 24 19.21 -14.95 8.05
C ASP A 24 18.30 -15.05 9.29
N MET A 25 18.60 -15.98 10.21
CA MET A 25 17.87 -16.06 11.48
C MET A 25 18.02 -14.78 12.32
N ARG A 26 19.20 -14.16 12.36
CA ARG A 26 19.41 -12.88 13.05
C ARG A 26 18.65 -11.74 12.37
N TRP A 27 18.59 -11.70 11.05
CA TRP A 27 17.76 -10.75 10.30
C TRP A 27 16.28 -10.90 10.65
N GLN A 28 15.76 -12.12 10.65
CA GLN A 28 14.37 -12.40 11.04
C GLN A 28 14.09 -11.98 12.47
N LYS A 29 14.99 -12.30 13.41
CA LYS A 29 14.89 -11.87 14.80
C LYS A 29 14.91 -10.35 14.92
N ALA A 30 15.81 -9.66 14.21
CA ALA A 30 15.87 -8.20 14.20
C ALA A 30 14.57 -7.59 13.65
N ALA A 31 14.02 -8.14 12.57
CA ALA A 31 12.75 -7.71 11.99
C ALA A 31 11.58 -7.93 12.96
N GLN A 32 11.46 -9.13 13.55
CA GLN A 32 10.44 -9.43 14.56
C GLN A 32 10.53 -8.48 15.75
N THR A 33 11.74 -8.25 16.27
CA THR A 33 11.97 -7.30 17.39
C THR A 33 11.55 -5.87 17.02
N PHE A 34 11.78 -5.46 15.77
CA PHE A 34 11.33 -4.16 15.27
C PHE A 34 9.80 -4.07 15.20
N PHE A 35 9.13 -5.12 14.72
CA PHE A 35 7.67 -5.17 14.63
C PHE A 35 6.96 -5.32 15.98
N THR A 36 7.68 -5.65 17.05
CA THR A 36 7.20 -5.51 18.44
C THR A 36 7.50 -4.13 19.04
N PHE A 37 7.81 -3.13 18.21
CA PHE A 37 8.16 -1.75 18.58
C PHE A 37 9.39 -1.63 19.51
N ASN A 38 10.29 -2.62 19.47
CA ASN A 38 11.55 -2.60 20.22
C ASN A 38 12.70 -2.18 19.27
N ILE A 39 12.81 -0.87 19.04
CA ILE A 39 13.79 -0.29 18.11
C ILE A 39 15.22 -0.57 18.59
N ASP A 40 15.50 -0.36 19.87
CA ASP A 40 16.83 -0.54 20.46
C ASP A 40 17.27 -2.00 20.43
N GLY A 41 16.39 -2.92 20.82
CA GLY A 41 16.65 -4.36 20.75
C GLY A 41 16.93 -4.82 19.32
N SER A 42 16.17 -4.30 18.35
CA SER A 42 16.44 -4.57 16.94
C SER A 42 17.79 -3.98 16.49
N ALA A 43 18.14 -2.77 16.92
CA ALA A 43 19.42 -2.15 16.60
C ALA A 43 20.62 -2.89 17.22
N VAL A 44 20.48 -3.46 18.42
CA VAL A 44 21.50 -4.31 19.05
C VAL A 44 21.76 -5.55 18.18
N ILE A 45 20.71 -6.28 17.79
CA ILE A 45 20.85 -7.48 16.94
C ILE A 45 21.51 -7.13 15.60
N LEU A 46 21.17 -5.98 15.00
CA LEU A 46 21.81 -5.51 13.78
C LEU A 46 23.31 -5.23 13.98
N ARG A 47 23.70 -4.57 15.08
CA ARG A 47 25.13 -4.36 15.40
C ARG A 47 25.86 -5.69 15.65
N ASP A 48 25.20 -6.68 16.22
CA ASP A 48 25.77 -8.03 16.38
C ASP A 48 26.03 -8.71 15.03
N ILE A 49 25.17 -8.47 14.03
CA ILE A 49 25.45 -8.91 12.64
C ILE A 49 26.71 -8.21 12.12
N LEU A 50 26.86 -6.90 12.30
CA LEU A 50 28.06 -6.17 11.85
C LEU A 50 29.36 -6.64 12.53
N ASN A 51 29.27 -7.02 13.80
CA ASN A 51 30.42 -7.45 14.59
C ASN A 51 30.83 -8.91 14.33
N ASP A 52 30.00 -9.70 13.64
CA ASP A 52 30.34 -11.08 13.28
C ASP A 52 31.33 -11.07 12.11
N PRO A 53 32.55 -11.60 12.27
CA PRO A 53 33.57 -11.59 11.20
C PRO A 53 33.18 -12.43 9.97
N ARG A 54 32.09 -13.21 10.06
CA ARG A 54 31.57 -14.03 8.96
C ARG A 54 30.49 -13.32 8.15
N THR A 55 30.08 -12.12 8.55
CA THR A 55 29.06 -11.33 7.85
C THR A 55 29.58 -10.89 6.49
N SER A 56 28.76 -11.10 5.46
CA SER A 56 29.10 -10.69 4.10
C SER A 56 29.10 -9.17 3.96
N SER A 57 29.88 -8.61 3.02
CA SER A 57 29.81 -7.16 2.74
C SER A 57 28.39 -6.71 2.38
N SER A 58 27.63 -7.56 1.70
CA SER A 58 26.23 -7.28 1.31
C SER A 58 25.35 -7.13 2.55
N ASP A 59 25.45 -8.05 3.50
CA ASP A 59 24.75 -7.96 4.77
C ASP A 59 25.19 -6.74 5.57
N SER A 60 26.49 -6.46 5.65
CA SER A 60 26.99 -5.27 6.35
C SER A 60 26.43 -3.98 5.75
N ALA A 61 26.40 -3.84 4.42
CA ALA A 61 25.83 -2.67 3.74
C ALA A 61 24.33 -2.53 4.02
N LYS A 62 23.60 -3.65 4.02
CA LYS A 62 22.17 -3.69 4.36
C LYS A 62 21.92 -3.31 5.82
N VAL A 63 22.76 -3.77 6.75
CA VAL A 63 22.68 -3.38 8.16
C VAL A 63 22.92 -1.89 8.33
N TYR A 64 24.00 -1.35 7.77
CA TYR A 64 24.30 0.08 7.86
C TYR A 64 23.16 0.94 7.31
N SER A 65 22.60 0.57 6.16
CA SER A 65 21.46 1.28 5.56
C SER A 65 20.21 1.21 6.44
N THR A 66 19.90 0.03 6.99
CA THR A 66 18.76 -0.16 7.91
C THR A 66 18.91 0.67 9.18
N LEU A 67 20.12 0.68 9.75
CA LEU A 67 20.47 1.45 10.93
C LEU A 67 20.41 2.97 10.65
N ALA A 68 20.82 3.43 9.47
CA ALA A 68 20.75 4.84 9.08
C ALA A 68 19.30 5.33 8.96
N LEU A 69 18.44 4.56 8.29
CA LEU A 69 17.02 4.88 8.14
C LEU A 69 16.35 5.04 9.52
N ARG A 70 16.71 4.18 10.48
CA ARG A 70 16.20 4.25 11.86
C ARG A 70 16.70 5.46 12.64
N ASP A 71 18.00 5.79 12.53
CA ASP A 71 18.54 6.99 13.16
C ASP A 71 17.83 8.26 12.70
N TRP A 72 17.52 8.33 11.40
CA TRP A 72 16.79 9.45 10.86
C TRP A 72 15.32 9.46 11.28
N GLN A 73 14.58 8.38 11.00
CA GLN A 73 13.13 8.31 11.23
C GLN A 73 12.75 8.52 12.70
N PHE A 74 13.48 7.87 13.61
CA PHE A 74 13.13 7.83 15.04
C PHE A 74 13.89 8.85 15.88
N HIS A 75 15.12 9.23 15.48
CA HIS A 75 15.95 10.12 16.28
C HIS A 75 16.30 11.44 15.58
N ARG A 76 15.91 11.64 14.30
CA ARG A 76 16.28 12.81 13.48
C ARG A 76 17.79 13.10 13.48
N ASN A 77 18.61 12.06 13.63
CA ASN A 77 20.07 12.21 13.68
C ASN A 77 20.67 12.10 12.28
N TYR A 78 20.65 13.22 11.55
CA TYR A 78 21.16 13.32 10.18
C TYR A 78 22.63 12.87 10.08
N GLU A 79 23.51 13.41 10.92
CA GLU A 79 24.95 13.14 10.87
C GLU A 79 25.28 11.66 11.04
N LEU A 80 24.63 10.99 12.00
CA LEU A 80 24.84 9.57 12.22
C LEU A 80 24.27 8.71 11.08
N ALA A 81 23.10 9.08 10.57
CA ALA A 81 22.48 8.39 9.44
C ALA A 81 23.33 8.51 8.17
N ALA A 82 23.79 9.72 7.83
CA ALA A 82 24.67 9.96 6.70
C ALA A 82 25.98 9.16 6.82
N LYS A 83 26.65 9.22 7.97
CA LYS A 83 27.87 8.43 8.23
C LYS A 83 27.67 6.92 8.06
N ARG A 84 26.52 6.39 8.50
CA ARG A 84 26.19 4.97 8.30
C ARG A 84 25.97 4.65 6.82
N LEU A 85 25.33 5.53 6.05
CA LEU A 85 25.16 5.35 4.61
C LEU A 85 26.48 5.44 3.86
N ASP A 86 27.37 6.35 4.23
CA ASP A 86 28.74 6.39 3.70
C ASP A 86 29.49 5.08 4.00
N SER A 87 29.30 4.54 5.20
CA SER A 87 29.87 3.23 5.57
C SER A 87 29.29 2.09 4.73
N ALA A 88 28.00 2.13 4.38
CA ALA A 88 27.40 1.17 3.45
C ALA A 88 27.97 1.30 2.04
N LEU A 89 28.16 2.54 1.56
CA LEU A 89 28.68 2.85 0.22
C LEU A 89 30.17 2.54 0.06
N ALA A 90 30.95 2.59 1.14
CA ALA A 90 32.36 2.21 1.14
C ALA A 90 32.58 0.69 0.96
N LEU A 91 31.55 -0.13 1.19
CA LEU A 91 31.60 -1.57 0.94
C LEU A 91 31.42 -1.84 -0.55
N ARG A 92 32.07 -2.88 -1.10
CA ARG A 92 31.96 -3.24 -2.53
C ARG A 92 30.52 -3.55 -2.98
N SER A 93 29.66 -3.91 -2.04
CA SER A 93 28.23 -4.18 -2.20
C SER A 93 27.35 -3.00 -1.81
N GLY A 94 27.93 -1.82 -1.58
CA GLY A 94 27.19 -0.57 -1.44
C GLY A 94 26.32 -0.38 -2.68
N SER A 95 25.05 -0.04 -2.46
CA SER A 95 24.02 -0.11 -3.51
C SER A 95 23.46 1.27 -3.85
N ASN A 96 22.87 1.38 -5.03
CA ASN A 96 22.03 2.51 -5.43
C ASN A 96 21.00 2.87 -4.35
N ALA A 97 20.40 1.87 -3.67
CA ALA A 97 19.43 2.09 -2.61
C ALA A 97 19.99 2.89 -1.41
N SER A 98 21.28 2.76 -1.09
CA SER A 98 21.92 3.55 -0.03
C SER A 98 22.08 5.02 -0.44
N LEU A 99 22.36 5.31 -1.72
CA LEU A 99 22.40 6.67 -2.25
C LEU A 99 21.00 7.31 -2.27
N VAL A 100 19.97 6.55 -2.66
CA VAL A 100 18.56 6.99 -2.60
C VAL A 100 18.16 7.30 -1.16
N ALA A 101 18.51 6.44 -0.20
CA ALA A 101 18.26 6.69 1.23
C ALA A 101 18.97 7.97 1.72
N LEU A 102 20.23 8.19 1.31
CA LEU A 102 20.98 9.39 1.65
C LEU A 102 20.32 10.64 1.10
N SER A 103 19.88 10.61 -0.16
CA SER A 103 19.13 11.70 -0.78
C SER A 103 17.85 12.02 -0.01
N ASN A 104 17.02 11.01 0.27
CA ASN A 104 15.76 11.23 0.99
C ASN A 104 15.99 11.82 2.39
N ILE A 105 16.94 11.28 3.16
CA ILE A 105 17.29 11.77 4.49
C ILE A 105 17.82 13.20 4.43
N ALA A 106 18.74 13.50 3.51
CA ALA A 106 19.29 14.85 3.32
C ALA A 106 18.19 15.84 2.90
N THR A 107 17.25 15.44 2.06
CA THR A 107 16.10 16.27 1.67
C THR A 107 15.20 16.60 2.85
N GLU A 108 14.81 15.61 3.65
CA GLU A 108 13.99 15.85 4.83
C GLU A 108 14.72 16.68 5.90
N ALA A 109 16.04 16.58 5.98
CA ALA A 109 16.88 17.39 6.85
C ALA A 109 17.16 18.82 6.32
N GLY A 110 16.71 19.14 5.09
CA GLY A 110 16.95 20.44 4.45
C GLY A 110 18.34 20.61 3.82
N HIS A 111 19.14 19.54 3.73
CA HIS A 111 20.44 19.51 3.07
C HIS A 111 20.31 19.24 1.56
N TYR A 112 19.57 20.10 0.85
CA TYR A 112 19.24 19.88 -0.57
C TYR A 112 20.44 19.69 -1.51
N PRO A 113 21.58 20.40 -1.38
CA PRO A 113 22.73 20.16 -2.24
C PRO A 113 23.32 18.75 -2.09
N ALA A 114 23.50 18.27 -0.86
CA ALA A 114 23.99 16.92 -0.57
C ALA A 114 22.99 15.86 -1.08
N SER A 115 21.69 16.15 -0.97
CA SER A 115 20.66 15.28 -1.50
C SER A 115 20.71 15.14 -3.02
N LEU A 116 20.84 16.26 -3.75
CA LEU A 116 20.95 16.24 -5.21
C LEU A 116 22.21 15.50 -5.67
N GLU A 117 23.33 15.68 -4.98
CA GLU A 117 24.56 14.94 -5.26
C GLU A 117 24.36 13.43 -5.09
N ALA A 118 23.73 13.00 -3.99
CA ALA A 118 23.42 11.60 -3.75
C ALA A 118 22.46 11.03 -4.81
N ALA A 119 21.41 11.76 -5.16
CA ALA A 119 20.45 11.35 -6.18
C ALA A 119 21.07 11.26 -7.58
N ASP A 120 21.94 12.20 -7.96
CA ASP A 120 22.66 12.15 -9.25
C ASP A 120 23.64 10.97 -9.31
N LYS A 121 24.36 10.69 -8.21
CA LYS A 121 25.17 9.47 -8.10
C LYS A 121 24.32 8.21 -8.22
N ALA A 122 23.14 8.18 -7.58
CA ALA A 122 22.22 7.05 -7.67
C ALA A 122 21.76 6.85 -9.13
N LEU A 123 21.33 7.91 -9.81
CA LEU A 123 20.94 7.87 -11.23
C LEU A 123 22.07 7.33 -12.11
N ALA A 124 23.31 7.76 -11.90
CA ALA A 124 24.47 7.33 -12.66
C ALA A 124 24.87 5.87 -12.38
N SER A 125 24.59 5.35 -11.19
CA SER A 125 24.96 4.00 -10.77
C SER A 125 23.82 2.98 -10.86
N ALA A 126 22.65 3.37 -11.36
CA ALA A 126 21.48 2.48 -11.45
C ALA A 126 21.75 1.33 -12.42
N ALA A 127 21.66 0.08 -11.93
CA ALA A 127 21.92 -1.12 -12.72
C ALA A 127 20.68 -1.63 -13.48
N ASN A 128 19.50 -1.19 -13.09
CA ASN A 128 18.23 -1.63 -13.66
C ASN A 128 17.17 -0.52 -13.59
N ALA A 129 16.04 -0.76 -14.26
CA ALA A 129 14.93 0.19 -14.35
C ALA A 129 14.34 0.56 -12.97
N ALA A 130 14.29 -0.38 -12.02
CA ALA A 130 13.76 -0.09 -10.68
C ALA A 130 14.67 0.87 -9.91
N GLU A 131 15.98 0.62 -9.88
CA GLU A 131 16.97 1.51 -9.27
C GLU A 131 16.97 2.91 -9.89
N TRP A 132 16.83 2.99 -11.22
CA TRP A 132 16.73 4.27 -11.91
C TRP A 132 15.47 5.04 -11.49
N ARG A 133 14.32 4.36 -11.38
CA ARG A 133 13.05 4.99 -10.96
C ARG A 133 13.13 5.56 -9.55
N GLU A 134 13.65 4.78 -8.59
CA GLU A 134 13.81 5.23 -7.21
C GLU A 134 14.73 6.46 -7.12
N ALA A 135 15.84 6.46 -7.85
CA ALA A 135 16.75 7.60 -7.93
C ALA A 135 16.12 8.84 -8.59
N ALA A 136 15.33 8.64 -9.66
CA ALA A 136 14.60 9.69 -10.34
C ALA A 136 13.55 10.35 -9.41
N ILE A 137 12.80 9.54 -8.65
CA ILE A 137 11.83 10.02 -7.67
C ILE A 137 12.53 10.80 -6.55
N ALA A 138 13.66 10.30 -6.02
CA ALA A 138 14.43 10.99 -4.98
C ALA A 138 14.97 12.34 -5.46
N TYR A 139 15.52 12.38 -6.69
CA TYR A 139 15.95 13.62 -7.33
C TYR A 139 14.80 14.63 -7.43
N ALA A 140 13.67 14.20 -8.00
CA ALA A 140 12.54 15.07 -8.22
C ALA A 140 11.89 15.58 -6.92
N ASN A 141 11.81 14.74 -5.89
CA ASN A 141 11.35 15.13 -4.56
C ASN A 141 12.23 16.24 -3.96
N THR A 142 13.55 16.10 -4.10
CA THR A 142 14.53 17.09 -3.63
C THR A 142 14.38 18.43 -4.35
N VAL A 143 14.24 18.41 -5.68
CA VAL A 143 13.99 19.61 -6.49
C VAL A 143 12.66 20.26 -6.11
N TYR A 144 11.60 19.48 -5.93
CA TYR A 144 10.28 19.98 -5.53
C TYR A 144 10.35 20.69 -4.17
N LEU A 145 10.89 20.04 -3.13
CA LEU A 145 10.93 20.60 -1.77
C LEU A 145 11.87 21.82 -1.65
N SER A 146 13.02 21.79 -2.33
CA SER A 146 13.92 22.95 -2.37
C SER A 146 13.32 24.14 -3.12
N SER A 147 12.52 23.89 -4.17
CA SER A 147 11.88 24.93 -4.97
C SER A 147 10.62 25.50 -4.32
N LYS A 148 9.83 24.67 -3.63
CA LYS A 148 8.57 25.07 -2.96
C LYS A 148 8.79 26.21 -1.96
N ASN A 149 9.91 26.19 -1.26
CA ASN A 149 10.25 27.17 -0.22
C ASN A 149 11.11 28.33 -0.74
N ASN A 150 11.51 28.32 -2.01
CA ASN A 150 12.41 29.32 -2.59
C ASN A 150 11.63 30.36 -3.42
N LYS A 151 11.91 31.64 -3.17
CA LYS A 151 11.34 32.75 -3.96
C LYS A 151 11.77 32.72 -5.43
N LYS A 152 12.97 32.22 -5.71
CA LYS A 152 13.50 32.08 -7.08
C LYS A 152 13.75 30.61 -7.37
N GLN A 153 12.77 30.00 -8.01
CA GLN A 153 12.81 28.59 -8.40
C GLN A 153 13.83 28.38 -9.51
N ASP A 154 14.57 27.27 -9.44
CA ASP A 154 15.46 26.85 -10.51
C ASP A 154 14.65 26.07 -11.57
N THR A 155 14.29 26.76 -12.64
CA THR A 155 13.49 26.19 -13.73
C THR A 155 14.23 25.11 -14.52
N THR A 156 15.56 25.09 -14.46
CA THR A 156 16.39 24.05 -15.11
C THR A 156 16.30 22.75 -14.31
N LEU A 157 16.46 22.83 -12.99
CA LEU A 157 16.29 21.68 -12.10
C LEU A 157 14.86 21.13 -12.16
N LEU A 158 13.85 22.00 -12.12
CA LEU A 158 12.45 21.60 -12.27
C LEU A 158 12.18 20.94 -13.63
N GLY A 159 12.80 21.45 -14.70
CA GLY A 159 12.70 20.84 -16.03
C GLY A 159 13.33 19.44 -16.09
N LYS A 160 14.49 19.23 -15.44
CA LYS A 160 15.11 17.90 -15.33
C LYS A 160 14.25 16.96 -14.47
N ALA A 161 13.78 17.42 -13.33
CA ALA A 161 12.90 16.65 -12.45
C ALA A 161 11.63 16.18 -13.16
N GLY A 162 10.95 17.07 -13.89
CA GLY A 162 9.75 16.71 -14.65
C GLY A 162 10.00 15.63 -15.69
N ARG A 163 11.07 15.75 -16.49
CA ARG A 163 11.43 14.72 -17.49
C ARG A 163 11.81 13.37 -16.87
N LEU A 164 12.48 13.39 -15.72
CA LEU A 164 12.80 12.17 -14.98
C LEU A 164 11.50 11.48 -14.53
N LEU A 165 10.55 12.24 -13.99
CA LEU A 165 9.25 11.73 -13.57
C LEU A 165 8.39 11.23 -14.74
N GLU A 166 8.39 11.92 -15.89
CA GLU A 166 7.78 11.40 -17.12
C GLU A 166 8.38 10.04 -17.49
N GLY A 167 9.71 9.90 -17.48
CA GLY A 167 10.35 8.61 -17.76
C GLY A 167 10.06 7.52 -16.73
N VAL A 168 9.77 7.87 -15.47
CA VAL A 168 9.25 6.93 -14.47
C VAL A 168 7.84 6.47 -14.84
N LEU A 169 6.97 7.40 -15.25
CA LEU A 169 5.60 7.12 -15.63
C LEU A 169 5.51 6.39 -16.98
N ASP A 170 6.45 6.57 -17.90
CA ASP A 170 6.52 5.78 -19.13
C ASP A 170 6.77 4.29 -18.85
N GLN A 171 7.52 3.99 -17.79
CA GLN A 171 7.77 2.61 -17.33
C GLN A 171 6.64 2.07 -16.44
N MET A 172 5.96 2.97 -15.72
CA MET A 172 4.93 2.64 -14.73
C MET A 172 3.86 3.75 -14.69
N PRO A 173 2.90 3.78 -15.65
CA PRO A 173 1.95 4.89 -15.89
C PRO A 173 0.97 5.20 -14.75
N GLY A 174 1.07 4.49 -13.64
CA GLY A 174 0.24 4.66 -12.45
C GLY A 174 1.00 4.86 -11.16
N HIS A 175 2.32 5.12 -11.22
CA HIS A 175 3.15 5.22 -10.01
C HIS A 175 2.74 6.45 -9.16
N PRO A 176 2.13 6.26 -7.97
CA PRO A 176 1.44 7.34 -7.27
C PRO A 176 2.38 8.47 -6.83
N GLN A 177 3.54 8.13 -6.27
CA GLN A 177 4.51 9.14 -5.83
C GLN A 177 5.08 9.97 -6.99
N ALA A 178 5.43 9.32 -8.10
CA ALA A 178 5.97 10.00 -9.27
C ALA A 178 4.92 10.92 -9.92
N ALA A 179 3.70 10.42 -10.08
CA ALA A 179 2.56 11.18 -10.58
C ALA A 179 2.26 12.41 -9.71
N LYS A 180 2.18 12.22 -8.39
CA LYS A 180 2.00 13.29 -7.40
C LYS A 180 3.12 14.34 -7.47
N LEU A 181 4.38 13.93 -7.52
CA LEU A 181 5.52 14.84 -7.67
C LEU A 181 5.53 15.57 -9.02
N LEU A 182 5.01 14.94 -10.08
CA LEU A 182 4.94 15.56 -11.41
C LEU A 182 3.90 16.68 -11.43
N VAL A 183 2.77 16.50 -10.74
CA VAL A 183 1.80 17.57 -10.49
C VAL A 183 2.47 18.75 -9.77
N GLY A 184 3.16 18.48 -8.64
CA GLY A 184 3.86 19.52 -7.87
C GLY A 184 4.94 20.24 -8.69
N THR A 185 5.71 19.49 -9.49
CA THR A 185 6.75 20.02 -10.37
C THR A 185 6.16 20.90 -11.47
N GLY A 186 5.07 20.46 -12.11
CA GLY A 186 4.34 21.26 -13.10
C GLY A 186 3.79 22.56 -12.52
N VAL A 187 3.26 22.51 -11.29
CA VAL A 187 2.75 23.69 -10.57
C VAL A 187 3.83 24.74 -10.31
N LEU A 188 5.02 24.31 -9.85
CA LEU A 188 6.14 25.21 -9.60
C LEU A 188 6.70 25.75 -10.93
N LYS A 189 6.93 24.87 -11.90
CA LYS A 189 7.50 25.22 -13.21
C LYS A 189 6.57 26.04 -14.10
N LYS A 190 5.26 26.07 -13.80
CA LYS A 190 4.20 26.57 -14.70
C LYS A 190 4.14 25.79 -16.00
N ASP A 191 4.29 24.48 -15.90
CA ASP A 191 4.22 23.56 -17.03
C ASP A 191 2.89 22.80 -16.99
N GLY A 192 1.96 23.19 -17.88
CA GLY A 192 0.63 22.61 -17.94
C GLY A 192 0.63 21.14 -18.37
N ARG A 193 1.61 20.73 -19.18
CA ARG A 193 1.76 19.35 -19.61
C ARG A 193 2.15 18.46 -18.43
N PHE A 194 3.20 18.83 -17.68
CA PHE A 194 3.58 18.07 -16.48
C PHE A 194 2.43 17.95 -15.48
N LEU A 195 1.69 19.05 -15.24
CA LEU A 195 0.54 19.01 -14.34
C LEU A 195 -0.53 18.02 -14.83
N SER A 196 -0.92 18.11 -16.10
CA SER A 196 -1.93 17.22 -16.70
C SER A 196 -1.50 15.75 -16.68
N ASP A 197 -0.27 15.47 -17.12
CA ASP A 197 0.25 14.11 -17.23
C ASP A 197 0.38 13.46 -15.84
N GLY A 198 0.88 14.21 -14.86
CA GLY A 198 0.94 13.76 -13.46
C GLY A 198 -0.44 13.52 -12.85
N TRP A 199 -1.42 14.39 -13.14
CA TRP A 199 -2.78 14.24 -12.63
C TRP A 199 -3.49 13.01 -13.24
N ASN A 200 -3.38 12.82 -14.56
CA ASN A 200 -3.92 11.64 -15.25
C ASN A 200 -3.28 10.34 -14.73
N ALA A 201 -1.95 10.33 -14.57
CA ALA A 201 -1.22 9.18 -14.06
C ALA A 201 -1.56 8.84 -12.60
N TYR A 202 -1.88 9.84 -11.76
CA TYR A 202 -2.22 9.59 -10.36
C TYR A 202 -3.55 8.83 -10.22
N PHE A 203 -4.53 9.16 -11.06
CA PHE A 203 -5.87 8.56 -11.06
C PHE A 203 -6.07 7.44 -12.08
N HIS A 204 -5.01 7.04 -12.79
CA HIS A 204 -5.00 5.95 -13.79
C HIS A 204 -5.93 6.19 -14.99
N PHE A 205 -5.96 7.43 -15.48
CA PHE A 205 -6.69 7.79 -16.71
C PHE A 205 -5.76 7.87 -17.92
N ALA A 206 -6.25 7.42 -19.08
CA ALA A 206 -5.57 7.65 -20.35
C ALA A 206 -5.69 9.12 -20.80
N SER A 207 -6.83 9.74 -20.49
CA SER A 207 -7.08 11.16 -20.76
C SER A 207 -8.13 11.74 -19.79
N ALA A 208 -8.21 13.06 -19.73
CA ALA A 208 -9.26 13.76 -18.99
C ALA A 208 -10.69 13.36 -19.41
N ASP A 209 -10.90 12.95 -20.67
CA ASP A 209 -12.19 12.43 -21.15
C ASP A 209 -12.54 11.06 -20.55
N SER A 210 -11.54 10.30 -20.08
CA SER A 210 -11.73 9.03 -19.36
C SER A 210 -11.86 9.20 -17.84
N ALA A 211 -11.80 10.44 -17.33
CA ALA A 211 -11.87 10.68 -15.89
C ALA A 211 -13.16 10.14 -15.26
N TYR A 212 -13.07 9.63 -14.03
CA TYR A 212 -14.23 9.20 -13.24
C TYR A 212 -15.23 10.35 -13.04
N ALA A 213 -16.50 10.01 -12.81
CA ALA A 213 -17.59 10.98 -12.69
C ALA A 213 -17.26 12.12 -11.70
N TYR A 214 -16.65 11.79 -10.56
CA TYR A 214 -16.27 12.75 -9.53
C TYR A 214 -15.08 13.66 -9.91
N LEU A 215 -14.30 13.32 -10.95
CA LEU A 215 -13.19 14.12 -11.47
C LEU A 215 -13.49 14.82 -12.79
N LYS A 216 -14.70 14.66 -13.35
CA LYS A 216 -15.07 15.29 -14.63
C LYS A 216 -14.94 16.80 -14.61
N GLU A 217 -15.35 17.45 -13.52
CA GLU A 217 -15.23 18.90 -13.41
C GLU A 217 -13.76 19.37 -13.39
N PRO A 218 -12.87 18.87 -12.50
CA PRO A 218 -11.44 19.15 -12.58
C PRO A 218 -10.82 18.86 -13.96
N ALA A 219 -11.17 17.73 -14.56
CA ALA A 219 -10.68 17.31 -15.87
C ALA A 219 -11.00 18.35 -16.97
N GLY A 220 -12.23 18.87 -16.98
CA GLY A 220 -12.66 19.91 -17.92
C GLY A 220 -11.89 21.21 -17.77
N VAL A 221 -11.60 21.63 -16.52
CA VAL A 221 -10.76 22.81 -16.26
C VAL A 221 -9.33 22.58 -16.78
N PHE A 222 -8.76 21.42 -16.51
CA PHE A 222 -7.40 21.11 -16.95
C PHE A 222 -7.27 21.08 -18.48
N LEU A 223 -8.22 20.44 -19.17
CA LEU A 223 -8.27 20.44 -20.64
C LEU A 223 -8.36 21.85 -21.24
N ALA A 224 -9.15 22.73 -20.62
CA ALA A 224 -9.37 24.08 -21.13
C ALA A 224 -8.19 25.02 -20.86
N VAL A 225 -7.55 24.91 -19.69
CA VAL A 225 -6.59 25.92 -19.20
C VAL A 225 -5.13 25.52 -19.43
N LEU A 226 -4.76 24.26 -19.15
CA LEU A 226 -3.35 23.84 -19.11
C LEU A 226 -2.60 23.93 -20.44
N PRO A 227 -3.19 23.63 -21.61
CA PRO A 227 -2.47 23.71 -22.89
C PRO A 227 -1.95 25.11 -23.25
N HIS A 228 -2.54 26.15 -22.64
CA HIS A 228 -2.21 27.54 -22.91
C HIS A 228 -1.92 28.34 -21.64
N TRP A 229 -1.59 27.66 -20.54
CA TRP A 229 -1.43 28.27 -19.22
C TRP A 229 -0.33 29.34 -19.21
N LYS A 230 -0.71 30.60 -19.04
CA LYS A 230 0.20 31.76 -18.97
C LYS A 230 0.51 32.22 -17.53
N ALA A 231 0.08 31.44 -16.55
CA ALA A 231 0.23 31.75 -15.12
C ALA A 231 -0.36 33.10 -14.69
N SER A 232 -1.42 33.57 -15.36
CA SER A 232 -2.19 34.72 -14.87
C SER A 232 -2.89 34.40 -13.54
N SER A 233 -3.24 35.42 -12.77
CA SER A 233 -3.93 35.22 -11.48
C SER A 233 -5.24 34.43 -11.65
N ALA A 234 -6.02 34.71 -12.71
CA ALA A 234 -7.28 34.04 -12.97
C ALA A 234 -7.09 32.56 -13.34
N GLU A 235 -6.15 32.25 -14.23
CA GLU A 235 -5.83 30.86 -14.60
C GLU A 235 -5.29 30.08 -13.38
N ASN A 236 -4.40 30.68 -12.58
CA ASN A 236 -3.87 30.05 -11.38
C ASN A 236 -4.99 29.74 -10.37
N GLU A 237 -5.95 30.65 -10.18
CA GLU A 237 -7.10 30.40 -9.30
C GLU A 237 -8.00 29.27 -9.85
N GLN A 238 -8.22 29.19 -11.17
CA GLN A 238 -8.98 28.09 -11.78
C GLN A 238 -8.29 26.73 -11.57
N ILE A 239 -6.98 26.66 -11.84
CA ILE A 239 -6.18 25.45 -11.64
C ILE A 239 -6.12 25.07 -10.17
N ALA A 240 -5.96 26.04 -9.26
CA ALA A 240 -5.99 25.80 -7.81
C ALA A 240 -7.32 25.18 -7.38
N ALA A 241 -8.45 25.67 -7.88
CA ALA A 241 -9.76 25.11 -7.57
C ALA A 241 -9.90 23.68 -8.08
N ALA A 242 -9.45 23.39 -9.31
CA ALA A 242 -9.48 22.03 -9.88
C ALA A 242 -8.59 21.04 -9.11
N LEU A 243 -7.39 21.47 -8.72
CA LEU A 243 -6.49 20.69 -7.85
C LEU A 243 -7.12 20.41 -6.49
N ALA A 244 -7.71 21.43 -5.85
CA ALA A 244 -8.38 21.28 -4.55
C ALA A 244 -9.58 20.33 -4.63
N LYS A 245 -10.39 20.41 -5.69
CA LYS A 245 -11.49 19.47 -5.96
C LYS A 245 -11.01 18.04 -6.23
N SER A 246 -9.77 17.89 -6.67
CA SER A 246 -9.10 16.59 -6.80
C SER A 246 -8.37 16.15 -5.52
N GLY A 247 -8.47 16.91 -4.42
CA GLY A 247 -7.82 16.63 -3.14
C GLY A 247 -6.37 17.12 -3.01
N PHE A 248 -5.75 17.65 -4.08
CA PHE A 248 -4.35 18.11 -4.09
C PHE A 248 -4.16 19.48 -3.41
N TYR A 249 -4.62 19.63 -2.17
CA TYR A 249 -4.61 20.90 -1.44
C TYR A 249 -3.22 21.51 -1.26
N GLU A 250 -2.19 20.68 -1.05
CA GLU A 250 -0.81 21.16 -0.93
C GLU A 250 -0.38 21.92 -2.19
N TYR A 251 -0.68 21.40 -3.38
CA TYR A 251 -0.31 22.02 -4.65
C TYR A 251 -1.27 23.14 -5.03
N ALA A 252 -2.56 22.98 -4.76
CA ALA A 252 -3.56 24.02 -4.96
C ALA A 252 -3.19 25.30 -4.22
N ALA A 253 -2.70 25.20 -2.98
CA ALA A 253 -2.30 26.35 -2.18
C ALA A 253 -1.10 27.13 -2.75
N LEU A 254 -0.28 26.52 -3.62
CA LEU A 254 0.83 27.21 -4.31
C LEU A 254 0.34 28.11 -5.46
N LEU A 255 -0.88 27.89 -5.94
CA LEU A 255 -1.51 28.66 -7.01
C LEU A 255 -2.65 29.55 -6.51
N ALA A 256 -3.22 29.22 -5.36
CA ALA A 256 -4.39 29.87 -4.80
C ALA A 256 -4.19 31.38 -4.64
N GLY A 257 -5.15 32.16 -5.15
CA GLY A 257 -5.17 33.60 -5.01
C GLY A 257 -5.77 34.09 -3.70
N ARG A 258 -5.86 35.40 -3.53
CA ARG A 258 -6.39 36.04 -2.31
C ARG A 258 -7.88 35.73 -2.06
N SER A 259 -8.62 35.39 -3.12
CA SER A 259 -10.03 34.98 -3.07
C SER A 259 -10.20 33.55 -2.52
N GLN A 260 -9.17 32.70 -2.61
CA GLN A 260 -9.21 31.28 -2.28
C GLN A 260 -8.55 30.96 -0.93
N LYS A 261 -8.82 31.80 0.08
CA LYS A 261 -8.19 31.72 1.41
C LYS A 261 -8.40 30.36 2.09
N ASP A 262 -9.51 29.71 1.79
CA ASP A 262 -9.91 28.45 2.40
C ASP A 262 -9.07 27.28 1.91
N ILE A 263 -8.63 27.29 0.64
CA ILE A 263 -7.65 26.32 0.11
C ILE A 263 -6.33 26.47 0.88
N ILE A 264 -5.86 27.72 1.06
CA ILE A 264 -4.62 28.03 1.77
C ILE A 264 -4.72 27.64 3.25
N ALA A 265 -5.86 27.93 3.90
CA ALA A 265 -6.10 27.61 5.30
C ALA A 265 -6.14 26.10 5.53
N TYR A 266 -6.82 25.35 4.65
CA TYR A 266 -6.92 23.90 4.75
C TYR A 266 -5.58 23.22 4.47
N ALA A 267 -4.84 23.62 3.43
CA ALA A 267 -3.51 23.08 3.14
C ALA A 267 -2.54 23.29 4.32
N ARG A 268 -2.60 24.45 4.98
CA ARG A 268 -1.82 24.70 6.20
C ARG A 268 -2.25 23.80 7.35
N TYR A 269 -3.54 23.60 7.55
CA TYR A 269 -4.06 22.66 8.54
C TYR A 269 -3.50 21.24 8.32
N LEU A 270 -3.48 20.74 7.07
CA LEU A 270 -2.92 19.41 6.78
C LEU A 270 -1.43 19.33 7.14
N GLN A 271 -0.65 20.37 6.83
CA GLN A 271 0.77 20.44 7.18
C GLN A 271 1.02 20.49 8.70
N GLU A 272 0.26 21.32 9.42
CA GLU A 272 0.32 21.43 10.89
C GLU A 272 -0.04 20.09 11.54
N THR A 273 -1.12 19.44 11.10
CA THR A 273 -1.55 18.12 11.58
C THR A 273 -0.51 17.05 11.29
N THR A 274 0.09 17.03 10.09
CA THR A 274 1.16 16.07 9.75
C THR A 274 2.34 16.22 10.71
N THR A 275 2.83 17.45 10.90
CA THR A 275 3.98 17.73 11.77
C THR A 275 3.70 17.30 13.22
N LEU A 276 2.53 17.67 13.74
CA LEU A 276 2.11 17.31 15.09
C LEU A 276 2.02 15.79 15.28
N THR A 277 1.46 15.09 14.29
CA THR A 277 1.25 13.64 14.32
C THR A 277 2.58 12.89 14.24
N ASP A 278 3.45 13.26 13.30
CA ASP A 278 4.77 12.65 13.13
C ASP A 278 5.65 12.82 14.38
N ASP A 279 5.57 13.97 15.05
CA ASP A 279 6.30 14.24 16.29
C ASP A 279 5.79 13.41 17.47
N TYR A 280 4.46 13.26 17.58
CA TYR A 280 3.85 12.39 18.59
C TYR A 280 4.21 10.91 18.35
N TYR A 281 4.10 10.43 17.10
CA TYR A 281 4.50 9.08 16.73
C TYR A 281 5.97 8.80 16.97
N ARG A 282 6.85 9.76 16.70
CA ARG A 282 8.28 9.61 17.00
C ARG A 282 8.54 9.41 18.48
N LYS A 283 7.88 10.20 19.33
CA LYS A 283 7.99 10.06 20.79
C LYS A 283 7.48 8.71 21.28
N LEU A 284 6.34 8.24 20.75
CA LEU A 284 5.82 6.90 21.03
C LEU A 284 6.82 5.81 20.67
N ALA A 285 7.39 5.87 19.47
CA ALA A 285 8.27 4.85 18.94
C ALA A 285 9.56 4.67 19.76
N VAL A 286 10.07 5.76 20.35
CA VAL A 286 11.27 5.74 21.21
C VAL A 286 10.94 5.65 22.71
N HIS A 287 9.69 5.33 23.07
CA HIS A 287 9.21 5.23 24.46
C HIS A 287 9.45 6.51 25.29
N ALA A 288 9.50 7.67 24.63
CA ALA A 288 9.57 8.94 25.34
C ALA A 288 8.22 9.26 25.99
N PRO A 289 8.18 10.03 27.09
CA PRO A 289 6.93 10.42 27.73
C PRO A 289 5.97 11.11 26.74
N THR A 290 4.81 10.50 26.54
CA THR A 290 3.70 11.04 25.74
C THR A 290 2.41 11.03 26.55
N SER A 291 1.43 11.83 26.12
CA SER A 291 0.09 11.82 26.68
C SER A 291 -0.91 11.87 25.53
N ASP A 292 -1.70 10.82 25.40
CA ASP A 292 -2.76 10.68 24.39
C ASP A 292 -3.78 11.82 24.53
N SER A 293 -4.13 12.20 25.75
CA SER A 293 -5.03 13.32 26.03
C SER A 293 -4.43 14.66 25.59
N LEU A 294 -3.14 14.90 25.83
CA LEU A 294 -2.48 16.13 25.37
C LEU A 294 -2.41 16.17 23.84
N PHE A 295 -2.07 15.06 23.19
CA PHE A 295 -2.04 14.96 21.74
C PHE A 295 -3.43 15.26 21.15
N GLU A 296 -4.49 14.63 21.67
CA GLU A 296 -5.88 14.87 21.26
C GLU A 296 -6.27 16.35 21.43
N GLN A 297 -5.92 16.99 22.54
CA GLN A 297 -6.16 18.43 22.75
C GLN A 297 -5.43 19.30 21.72
N GLN A 298 -4.18 18.97 21.37
CA GLN A 298 -3.40 19.70 20.36
C GLN A 298 -3.99 19.55 18.96
N VAL A 299 -4.50 18.35 18.63
CA VAL A 299 -5.22 18.08 17.37
C VAL A 299 -6.51 18.89 17.32
N LEU A 300 -7.33 18.84 18.37
CA LEU A 300 -8.58 19.61 18.44
C LEU A 300 -8.35 21.13 18.42
N SER A 301 -7.25 21.62 19.01
CA SER A 301 -6.84 23.02 18.89
C SER A 301 -6.54 23.40 17.44
N THR A 302 -5.85 22.51 16.70
CA THR A 302 -5.54 22.71 15.27
C THR A 302 -6.82 22.68 14.42
N CYS A 303 -7.77 21.80 14.74
CA CYS A 303 -9.11 21.78 14.15
C CYS A 303 -9.89 23.08 14.41
N ALA A 304 -9.91 23.57 15.66
CA ALA A 304 -10.60 24.81 16.05
C ALA A 304 -10.06 26.03 15.30
N ARG A 305 -8.72 26.16 15.17
CA ARG A 305 -8.09 27.24 14.37
C ARG A 305 -8.51 27.22 12.91
N LEU A 306 -8.68 26.03 12.33
CA LEU A 306 -9.19 25.91 10.97
C LEU A 306 -10.65 26.37 10.90
N LEU A 307 -11.53 25.88 11.78
CA LEU A 307 -12.95 26.28 11.80
C LEU A 307 -13.12 27.79 11.94
N GLU A 308 -12.34 28.44 12.81
CA GLU A 308 -12.32 29.89 12.97
C GLU A 308 -11.98 30.60 11.65
N LYS A 309 -10.91 30.17 10.96
CA LYS A 309 -10.52 30.74 9.65
C LYS A 309 -11.57 30.56 8.58
N LEU A 310 -12.30 29.45 8.61
CA LEU A 310 -13.37 29.13 7.67
C LEU A 310 -14.70 29.77 8.07
N LYS A 311 -14.78 30.43 9.23
CA LYS A 311 -16.01 30.95 9.84
C LYS A 311 -17.08 29.87 10.02
N LEU A 312 -16.65 28.65 10.35
CA LEU A 312 -17.51 27.54 10.71
C LEU A 312 -17.58 27.43 12.23
N SER A 313 -18.71 26.95 12.76
CA SER A 313 -18.93 26.79 14.19
C SER A 313 -19.56 25.43 14.47
N ALA A 314 -19.13 24.80 15.57
CA ALA A 314 -19.81 23.63 16.14
C ALA A 314 -21.12 24.01 16.86
N GLY A 315 -21.48 25.30 16.88
CA GLY A 315 -22.68 25.79 17.54
C GLY A 315 -22.58 25.63 19.05
N LYS A 316 -23.58 24.97 19.66
CA LYS A 316 -23.60 24.65 21.10
C LYS A 316 -22.92 23.31 21.41
N ASP A 317 -22.58 22.53 20.39
CA ASP A 317 -21.99 21.22 20.58
C ASP A 317 -20.53 21.34 21.01
N THR A 318 -20.05 20.36 21.77
CA THR A 318 -18.62 20.25 22.06
C THR A 318 -17.87 19.87 20.80
N LEU A 319 -16.74 20.54 20.52
CA LEU A 319 -15.91 20.19 19.39
C LEU A 319 -15.21 18.85 19.65
N THR A 320 -15.73 17.78 19.03
CA THR A 320 -15.04 16.50 18.88
C THR A 320 -14.40 16.40 17.49
N TYR A 321 -13.57 15.38 17.27
CA TYR A 321 -12.95 15.18 15.95
C TYR A 321 -13.98 14.78 14.89
N GLU A 322 -14.96 13.97 15.27
CA GLU A 322 -16.09 13.57 14.42
C GLU A 322 -16.92 14.79 14.02
N LYS A 323 -17.24 15.67 14.97
CA LYS A 323 -17.97 16.91 14.69
C LYS A 323 -17.16 17.84 13.79
N PHE A 324 -15.85 17.91 13.99
CA PHE A 324 -14.96 18.63 13.08
C PHE A 324 -15.06 18.07 11.65
N LEU A 325 -14.93 16.76 11.48
CA LEU A 325 -15.02 16.11 10.16
C LEU A 325 -16.38 16.36 9.50
N GLU A 326 -17.49 16.26 10.24
CA GLU A 326 -18.84 16.59 9.75
C GLU A 326 -18.91 18.01 9.15
N LEU A 327 -18.28 18.98 9.81
CA LEU A 327 -18.28 20.39 9.38
C LEU A 327 -17.37 20.64 8.17
N VAL A 328 -16.23 19.96 8.07
CA VAL A 328 -15.24 20.19 7.00
C VAL A 328 -15.41 19.29 5.78
N GLN A 329 -16.06 18.12 5.93
CA GLN A 329 -16.26 17.16 4.86
C GLN A 329 -17.00 17.74 3.65
N PRO A 330 -18.14 18.46 3.78
CA PRO A 330 -18.85 18.99 2.61
C PRO A 330 -18.02 19.96 1.77
N ARG A 331 -17.01 20.59 2.39
CA ARG A 331 -16.18 21.61 1.77
C ARG A 331 -14.88 21.07 1.19
N PHE A 332 -14.27 20.10 1.86
CA PHE A 332 -12.93 19.63 1.50
C PHE A 332 -12.85 18.13 1.19
N GLY A 333 -13.94 17.39 1.37
CA GLY A 333 -13.94 15.93 1.31
C GLY A 333 -13.17 15.29 2.46
N ALA A 334 -12.87 16.01 3.55
CA ALA A 334 -12.09 15.46 4.65
C ALA A 334 -12.80 14.25 5.29
N MET A 335 -12.10 13.13 5.44
CA MET A 335 -12.63 11.92 6.07
C MET A 335 -11.53 11.20 6.84
N GLY A 336 -11.92 10.54 7.93
CA GLY A 336 -10.95 9.92 8.83
C GLY A 336 -11.48 9.66 10.23
N PHE A 337 -10.57 9.49 11.17
CA PHE A 337 -10.85 9.39 12.61
C PHE A 337 -9.61 9.76 13.44
N LEU A 338 -9.86 10.09 14.71
CA LEU A 338 -8.85 10.22 15.76
C LEU A 338 -9.21 9.22 16.86
N GLY A 339 -8.41 8.17 17.02
CA GLY A 339 -8.80 7.05 17.88
C GLY A 339 -7.72 6.00 18.00
N THR A 340 -8.09 4.81 18.44
CA THR A 340 -7.21 3.63 18.45
C THR A 340 -7.71 2.64 17.41
N THR A 341 -6.83 1.76 16.93
CA THR A 341 -7.22 0.64 16.06
C THR A 341 -6.95 -0.69 16.73
N SER A 342 -7.47 -1.78 16.16
CA SER A 342 -7.20 -3.14 16.65
C SER A 342 -5.71 -3.50 16.61
N SER A 343 -4.92 -2.81 15.78
CA SER A 343 -3.50 -3.07 15.57
C SER A 343 -2.57 -2.27 16.50
N PHE A 344 -3.08 -1.24 17.17
CA PHE A 344 -2.26 -0.34 17.97
C PHE A 344 -3.04 0.36 19.10
N HIS A 345 -2.43 0.41 20.28
CA HIS A 345 -3.11 0.78 21.53
C HIS A 345 -3.09 2.27 21.86
N ALA A 346 -2.20 3.06 21.26
CA ALA A 346 -2.15 4.50 21.47
C ALA A 346 -2.96 5.25 20.40
N LYS A 347 -3.32 6.50 20.69
CA LYS A 347 -4.09 7.34 19.76
C LYS A 347 -3.39 7.50 18.42
N GLU A 348 -4.18 7.52 17.35
CA GLU A 348 -3.71 7.72 15.99
C GLU A 348 -4.72 8.50 15.15
N ILE A 349 -4.23 9.14 14.09
CA ILE A 349 -5.05 9.84 13.10
C ILE A 349 -5.01 9.05 11.80
N CYS A 350 -6.19 8.74 11.30
CA CYS A 350 -6.38 8.51 9.87
C CYS A 350 -7.09 9.74 9.32
N LEU A 351 -6.52 10.41 8.33
CA LEU A 351 -7.11 11.58 7.69
C LEU A 351 -6.69 11.62 6.24
N GLY A 352 -7.66 11.67 5.33
CA GLY A 352 -7.44 11.90 3.91
C GLY A 352 -8.62 12.62 3.29
N GLN A 353 -8.72 12.54 1.97
CA GLN A 353 -9.81 13.14 1.20
C GLN A 353 -10.62 12.04 0.53
N ILE A 354 -11.95 12.15 0.63
CA ILE A 354 -12.89 11.38 -0.17
C ILE A 354 -12.61 11.70 -1.63
N VAL A 355 -12.18 10.68 -2.36
CA VAL A 355 -12.04 10.75 -3.81
C VAL A 355 -13.21 10.07 -4.48
N ASN A 356 -13.83 9.04 -3.90
CA ASN A 356 -14.98 8.40 -4.54
C ASN A 356 -16.06 8.04 -3.51
N VAL A 357 -17.32 8.13 -3.93
CA VAL A 357 -18.46 7.60 -3.17
C VAL A 357 -19.32 6.81 -4.15
N THR A 358 -19.28 5.49 -4.02
CA THR A 358 -20.07 4.57 -4.82
C THR A 358 -21.17 3.99 -3.97
N ARG A 359 -22.42 4.12 -4.41
CA ARG A 359 -23.53 3.36 -3.82
C ARG A 359 -23.89 2.24 -4.79
N LYS A 360 -23.83 1.00 -4.32
CA LYS A 360 -24.13 -0.18 -5.13
C LYS A 360 -25.21 -1.01 -4.45
N GLU A 361 -26.22 -1.38 -5.23
CA GLU A 361 -27.13 -2.45 -4.83
C GLU A 361 -26.43 -3.79 -5.12
N VAL A 362 -26.26 -4.60 -4.09
CA VAL A 362 -25.75 -5.95 -4.17
C VAL A 362 -26.94 -6.90 -4.25
N LEU A 363 -26.96 -7.73 -5.31
CA LEU A 363 -27.96 -8.78 -5.50
C LEU A 363 -27.25 -10.14 -5.44
N GLN A 364 -27.61 -10.97 -4.45
CA GLN A 364 -27.10 -12.34 -4.33
C GLN A 364 -28.28 -13.29 -4.12
N TYR A 365 -28.44 -14.27 -5.00
CA TYR A 365 -29.51 -15.27 -4.95
C TYR A 365 -30.92 -14.68 -4.74
N GLY A 366 -31.21 -13.50 -5.33
CA GLY A 366 -32.50 -12.83 -5.21
C GLY A 366 -32.64 -11.84 -4.04
N TYR A 367 -31.69 -11.83 -3.10
CA TYR A 367 -31.67 -10.92 -1.95
C TYR A 367 -30.89 -9.64 -2.26
N LYS A 368 -31.37 -8.51 -1.74
CA LYS A 368 -30.84 -7.17 -2.05
C LYS A 368 -30.33 -6.45 -0.81
N ALA A 369 -29.14 -5.89 -0.90
CA ALA A 369 -28.64 -4.93 0.08
C ALA A 369 -28.04 -3.72 -0.63
N SER A 370 -28.04 -2.56 0.03
CA SER A 370 -27.33 -1.38 -0.45
C SER A 370 -26.06 -1.19 0.36
N LEU A 371 -24.95 -0.98 -0.33
CA LEU A 371 -23.68 -0.62 0.30
C LEU A 371 -23.24 0.76 -0.17
N THR A 372 -22.75 1.55 0.77
CA THR A 372 -22.00 2.77 0.46
C THR A 372 -20.51 2.47 0.57
N PHE A 373 -19.79 2.64 -0.53
CA PHE A 373 -18.34 2.49 -0.60
C PHE A 373 -17.69 3.86 -0.77
N ILE A 374 -16.84 4.24 0.17
CA ILE A 374 -16.13 5.51 0.19
C ILE A 374 -14.64 5.25 0.03
N GLU A 375 -14.05 5.78 -1.03
CA GLU A 375 -12.61 5.77 -1.20
C GLU A 375 -12.00 7.06 -0.68
N ILE A 376 -10.98 6.90 0.15
CA ILE A 376 -10.20 7.96 0.73
C ILE A 376 -8.79 7.85 0.15
N ASP A 377 -8.22 8.97 -0.25
CA ASP A 377 -6.87 9.05 -0.81
C ASP A 377 -6.15 10.31 -0.29
N LEU A 378 -4.93 10.54 -0.76
CA LEU A 378 -4.11 11.72 -0.44
C LEU A 378 -3.95 11.90 1.08
N MET A 379 -3.72 10.78 1.76
CA MET A 379 -3.68 10.69 3.22
C MET A 379 -2.68 11.69 3.82
N THR A 380 -3.18 12.52 4.74
CA THR A 380 -2.36 13.33 5.66
C THR A 380 -1.70 12.43 6.71
N SER A 381 -2.43 11.43 7.20
CA SER A 381 -1.93 10.38 8.10
C SER A 381 -2.75 9.12 7.89
N ASN A 382 -2.10 7.95 7.95
CA ASN A 382 -2.75 6.63 7.84
C ASN A 382 -2.42 5.73 9.04
N GLY A 383 -2.36 6.34 10.22
CA GLY A 383 -2.07 5.66 11.50
C GLY A 383 -0.58 5.49 11.81
N PHE A 384 -0.31 5.10 13.06
CA PHE A 384 1.04 4.95 13.60
C PHE A 384 1.83 3.86 12.87
N ILE A 385 1.20 2.72 12.58
CA ILE A 385 1.86 1.59 11.91
C ILE A 385 2.32 1.99 10.50
N SER A 386 1.52 2.80 9.80
CA SER A 386 1.91 3.32 8.50
C SER A 386 3.13 4.21 8.61
N TRP A 387 3.12 5.17 9.54
CA TRP A 387 4.28 6.01 9.80
C TRP A 387 5.52 5.20 10.24
N PHE A 388 5.37 4.27 11.18
CA PHE A 388 6.45 3.47 11.77
C PHE A 388 7.14 2.58 10.72
N THR A 389 6.38 2.03 9.78
CA THR A 389 6.90 1.16 8.72
C THR A 389 7.28 1.91 7.43
N ASN A 390 7.33 3.25 7.48
CA ASN A 390 7.57 4.10 6.32
C ASN A 390 6.61 3.76 5.15
N LYS A 391 5.31 3.76 5.46
CA LYS A 391 4.17 3.50 4.56
C LYS A 391 4.11 2.10 3.94
N ARG A 392 4.94 1.15 4.39
CA ARG A 392 4.92 -0.23 3.87
C ARG A 392 3.68 -1.00 4.33
N MET A 393 3.19 -0.67 5.51
CA MET A 393 1.95 -1.15 6.12
C MET A 393 1.05 0.05 6.44
N GLY A 394 -0.18 -0.19 6.86
CA GLY A 394 -1.11 0.87 7.26
C GLY A 394 -2.55 0.37 7.27
N ASN A 395 -3.46 1.25 7.65
CA ASN A 395 -4.88 0.95 7.56
C ASN A 395 -5.29 0.89 6.09
N GLY A 396 -5.84 -0.26 5.67
CA GLY A 396 -6.42 -0.43 4.33
C GLY A 396 -7.85 0.11 4.25
N GLY A 397 -8.54 0.20 5.37
CA GLY A 397 -9.94 0.59 5.39
C GLY A 397 -10.60 0.22 6.69
N TRP A 398 -11.87 0.58 6.83
CA TRP A 398 -12.72 0.24 7.95
C TRP A 398 -14.18 0.23 7.50
N SER A 399 -15.06 -0.39 8.26
CA SER A 399 -16.50 -0.38 8.00
C SER A 399 -17.26 0.20 9.19
N VAL A 400 -18.33 0.94 8.90
CA VAL A 400 -19.27 1.46 9.88
C VAL A 400 -20.67 1.28 9.28
N ASN A 401 -21.49 0.45 9.92
CA ASN A 401 -22.83 0.09 9.44
C ASN A 401 -22.78 -0.46 8.00
N ASP A 402 -23.51 0.15 7.06
CA ASP A 402 -23.60 -0.15 5.63
C ASP A 402 -22.54 0.60 4.79
N THR A 403 -21.60 1.29 5.44
CA THR A 403 -20.57 2.09 4.79
C THR A 403 -19.19 1.49 4.97
N ILE A 404 -18.50 1.27 3.86
CA ILE A 404 -17.14 0.74 3.81
C ILE A 404 -16.21 1.84 3.33
N TYR A 405 -15.16 2.08 4.08
CA TYR A 405 -14.13 3.06 3.79
C TYR A 405 -12.87 2.34 3.34
N ARG A 406 -12.32 2.71 2.18
CA ARG A 406 -11.04 2.19 1.65
C ARG A 406 -10.02 3.31 1.56
N VAL A 407 -8.79 3.04 2.01
CA VAL A 407 -7.63 3.90 1.72
C VAL A 407 -7.03 3.48 0.39
N ARG A 408 -7.28 4.23 -0.69
CA ARG A 408 -6.88 3.89 -2.07
C ARG A 408 -5.39 3.59 -2.22
N GLU A 409 -4.52 4.40 -1.60
CA GLU A 409 -3.07 4.22 -1.67
C GLU A 409 -2.61 2.85 -1.15
N ALA A 410 -3.34 2.23 -0.22
CA ALA A 410 -3.03 0.89 0.28
C ALA A 410 -3.28 -0.23 -0.76
N TYR A 411 -4.13 0.02 -1.75
CA TYR A 411 -4.54 -0.97 -2.75
C TYR A 411 -3.87 -0.74 -4.11
N ILE A 412 -3.44 0.48 -4.41
CA ILE A 412 -2.84 0.83 -5.71
C ILE A 412 -1.53 0.07 -6.01
N ARG A 413 -0.82 -0.39 -4.96
CA ARG A 413 0.45 -1.12 -5.10
C ARG A 413 0.26 -2.53 -5.67
N GLU A 414 -0.80 -3.24 -5.28
CA GLU A 414 -1.00 -4.64 -5.68
C GLU A 414 -1.18 -4.78 -7.22
N PRO A 415 -1.96 -3.94 -7.92
CA PRO A 415 -2.02 -3.96 -9.37
C PRO A 415 -0.69 -3.68 -10.09
N MET A 416 0.16 -2.81 -9.52
CA MET A 416 1.48 -2.51 -10.08
C MET A 416 2.45 -3.70 -9.91
N GLU A 417 2.43 -4.34 -8.74
CA GLU A 417 3.21 -5.56 -8.48
C GLU A 417 2.74 -6.71 -9.38
N ALA A 418 1.41 -6.83 -9.57
CA ALA A 418 0.80 -7.79 -10.48
C ALA A 418 1.26 -7.59 -11.93
N TRP A 419 1.23 -6.35 -12.42
CA TRP A 419 1.74 -6.02 -13.76
C TRP A 419 3.22 -6.42 -13.91
N THR A 420 4.05 -6.05 -12.94
CA THR A 420 5.47 -6.40 -12.94
C THR A 420 5.66 -7.92 -12.97
N MET A 421 4.87 -8.67 -12.19
CA MET A 421 4.92 -10.13 -12.14
C MET A 421 4.61 -10.79 -13.48
N ILE A 422 3.71 -10.22 -14.29
CA ILE A 422 3.36 -10.78 -15.60
C ILE A 422 4.32 -10.35 -16.71
N THR A 423 4.89 -9.14 -16.64
CA THR A 423 5.73 -8.60 -17.73
C THR A 423 7.24 -8.78 -17.52
N ASP A 424 7.70 -8.91 -16.27
CA ASP A 424 9.12 -9.15 -15.95
C ASP A 424 9.38 -10.64 -15.73
N SER A 425 10.13 -11.25 -16.66
CA SER A 425 10.45 -12.69 -16.61
C SER A 425 11.25 -13.10 -15.37
N THR A 426 12.07 -12.21 -14.82
CA THR A 426 12.90 -12.49 -13.65
C THR A 426 12.03 -12.54 -12.41
N VAL A 427 11.19 -11.53 -12.21
CA VAL A 427 10.21 -11.48 -11.10
C VAL A 427 9.25 -12.66 -11.22
N ARG A 428 8.77 -12.95 -12.43
CA ARG A 428 7.90 -14.10 -12.69
C ARG A 428 8.54 -15.42 -12.27
N LYS A 429 9.79 -15.66 -12.68
CA LYS A 429 10.54 -16.88 -12.33
C LYS A 429 10.74 -17.00 -10.83
N GLU A 430 11.09 -15.90 -10.15
CA GLU A 430 11.22 -15.88 -8.70
C GLU A 430 9.91 -16.29 -8.01
N LYS A 431 8.78 -15.71 -8.41
CA LYS A 431 7.46 -16.05 -7.83
C LYS A 431 7.04 -17.49 -8.11
N LEU A 432 7.29 -17.99 -9.33
CA LEU A 432 7.01 -19.39 -9.68
C LEU A 432 7.90 -20.38 -8.93
N SER A 433 9.14 -20.02 -8.61
CA SER A 433 10.05 -20.90 -7.87
C SER A 433 9.51 -21.29 -6.49
N ILE A 434 8.71 -20.43 -5.85
CA ILE A 434 8.04 -20.73 -4.57
C ILE A 434 7.07 -21.91 -4.75
N PHE A 435 6.28 -21.88 -5.83
CA PHE A 435 5.38 -22.97 -6.18
C PHE A 435 6.15 -24.25 -6.56
N GLU A 436 7.14 -24.13 -7.45
CA GLU A 436 7.94 -25.26 -7.92
C GLU A 436 8.61 -25.98 -6.75
N ASN A 437 9.23 -25.24 -5.83
CA ASN A 437 9.86 -25.80 -4.64
C ASN A 437 8.85 -26.44 -3.68
N ALA A 438 7.65 -25.85 -3.54
CA ALA A 438 6.60 -26.41 -2.70
C ALA A 438 6.02 -27.73 -3.25
N ILE A 439 6.01 -27.92 -4.58
CA ILE A 439 5.44 -29.12 -5.20
C ILE A 439 6.50 -30.21 -5.49
N ALA A 440 7.73 -29.84 -5.82
CA ALA A 440 8.80 -30.77 -6.24
C ALA A 440 9.39 -31.65 -5.12
N GLY A 441 9.15 -31.33 -3.85
CA GLY A 441 9.75 -32.04 -2.71
C GLY A 441 9.19 -33.43 -2.43
N THR A 442 10.09 -34.39 -2.14
CA THR A 442 9.77 -35.69 -1.51
C THR A 442 9.36 -35.54 -0.04
N ILE A 443 9.84 -34.48 0.63
CA ILE A 443 9.39 -34.04 1.94
C ILE A 443 8.19 -33.12 1.74
N THR A 444 7.09 -33.40 2.41
CA THR A 444 5.91 -32.53 2.37
C THR A 444 6.24 -31.21 3.06
N PRO A 445 6.25 -30.07 2.33
CA PRO A 445 6.40 -28.77 2.98
C PRO A 445 5.27 -28.58 4.00
N ASP A 446 5.48 -27.72 4.99
CA ASP A 446 4.39 -27.34 5.87
C ASP A 446 3.25 -26.73 5.05
N THR A 447 2.03 -26.85 5.56
CA THR A 447 0.81 -26.41 4.89
C THR A 447 0.87 -24.95 4.47
N THR A 448 1.50 -24.08 5.25
CA THR A 448 1.61 -22.66 4.96
C THR A 448 2.47 -22.42 3.72
N THR A 449 3.65 -23.04 3.66
CA THR A 449 4.54 -22.96 2.49
C THR A 449 3.86 -23.51 1.23
N LEU A 450 3.16 -24.64 1.34
CA LEU A 450 2.41 -25.22 0.22
C LEU A 450 1.34 -24.27 -0.32
N LEU A 451 0.49 -23.75 0.57
CA LEU A 451 -0.61 -22.87 0.18
C LEU A 451 -0.11 -21.51 -0.34
N ALA A 452 1.02 -21.01 0.15
CA ALA A 452 1.67 -19.82 -0.39
C ALA A 452 2.13 -20.03 -1.85
N GLY A 453 2.73 -21.18 -2.17
CA GLY A 453 3.10 -21.54 -3.54
C GLY A 453 1.87 -21.66 -4.46
N ILE A 454 0.84 -22.37 -4.00
CA ILE A 454 -0.43 -22.54 -4.75
C ILE A 454 -1.10 -21.19 -5.02
N ASN A 455 -1.16 -20.31 -4.02
CA ASN A 455 -1.66 -18.95 -4.18
C ASN A 455 -0.89 -18.17 -5.26
N GLY A 456 0.45 -18.24 -5.24
CA GLY A 456 1.28 -17.60 -6.25
C GLY A 456 0.93 -18.05 -7.67
N LEU A 457 0.81 -19.37 -7.88
CA LEU A 457 0.45 -19.93 -9.19
C LEU A 457 -0.98 -19.54 -9.63
N LEU A 458 -1.96 -19.70 -8.75
CA LEU A 458 -3.37 -19.39 -9.05
C LEU A 458 -3.54 -17.92 -9.45
N ARG A 459 -2.93 -17.01 -8.69
CA ARG A 459 -2.97 -15.57 -9.00
C ARG A 459 -2.29 -15.29 -10.32
N LEU A 460 -1.12 -15.88 -10.59
CA LEU A 460 -0.40 -15.68 -11.85
C LEU A 460 -1.24 -16.11 -13.06
N ASN A 461 -1.82 -17.31 -13.01
CA ASN A 461 -2.67 -17.83 -14.09
C ASN A 461 -3.89 -16.94 -14.34
N ALA A 462 -4.52 -16.45 -13.28
CA ALA A 462 -5.66 -15.54 -13.38
C ALA A 462 -5.24 -14.20 -14.01
N MET A 463 -4.11 -13.64 -13.59
CA MET A 463 -3.55 -12.39 -14.13
C MET A 463 -3.11 -12.53 -15.59
N ASP A 464 -2.49 -13.65 -15.98
CA ASP A 464 -2.15 -13.94 -17.38
C ASP A 464 -3.40 -13.99 -18.26
N SER A 465 -4.48 -14.59 -17.74
CA SER A 465 -5.77 -14.65 -18.45
C SER A 465 -6.36 -13.26 -18.65
N LEU A 466 -6.29 -12.40 -17.62
CA LEU A 466 -6.71 -10.99 -17.72
C LEU A 466 -5.85 -10.22 -18.73
N TYR A 467 -4.53 -10.34 -18.66
CA TYR A 467 -3.62 -9.71 -19.61
C TYR A 467 -3.91 -10.14 -21.06
N ALA A 468 -4.02 -11.44 -21.31
CA ALA A 468 -4.30 -11.98 -22.64
C ALA A 468 -5.66 -11.52 -23.18
N MET A 469 -6.68 -11.42 -22.32
CA MET A 469 -7.98 -10.87 -22.69
C MET A 469 -7.86 -9.41 -23.16
N LEU A 470 -7.23 -8.53 -22.36
CA LEU A 470 -7.06 -7.12 -22.69
C LEU A 470 -6.18 -6.93 -23.94
N TYR A 471 -5.13 -7.75 -24.10
CA TYR A 471 -4.30 -7.75 -25.29
C TYR A 471 -5.10 -8.15 -26.54
N ARG A 472 -5.99 -9.15 -26.45
CA ARG A 472 -6.88 -9.53 -27.57
C ARG A 472 -7.91 -8.45 -27.93
N GLN A 473 -8.23 -7.54 -27.01
CA GLN A 473 -9.06 -6.36 -27.28
C GLN A 473 -8.30 -5.25 -28.03
N GLY A 474 -7.02 -5.46 -28.36
CA GLY A 474 -6.21 -4.51 -29.14
C GLY A 474 -5.41 -3.53 -28.29
N LEU A 475 -5.52 -3.58 -26.96
CA LEU A 475 -4.76 -2.70 -26.06
C LEU A 475 -3.27 -3.03 -26.09
N ARG A 476 -2.41 -2.01 -26.08
CA ARG A 476 -0.94 -2.13 -26.12
C ARG A 476 -0.29 -1.09 -25.21
N GLY A 477 1.00 -1.27 -24.91
CA GLY A 477 1.81 -0.29 -24.18
C GLY A 477 1.16 0.19 -22.87
N SER A 478 1.20 1.50 -22.64
CA SER A 478 0.65 2.15 -21.44
C SER A 478 -0.86 1.96 -21.30
N ASP A 479 -1.62 1.94 -22.39
CA ASP A 479 -3.07 1.73 -22.35
C ASP A 479 -3.42 0.33 -21.82
N LEU A 480 -2.67 -0.68 -22.25
CA LEU A 480 -2.82 -2.05 -21.73
C LEU A 480 -2.48 -2.12 -20.24
N GLN A 481 -1.40 -1.45 -19.81
CA GLN A 481 -0.98 -1.44 -18.42
C GLN A 481 -2.01 -0.77 -17.51
N LEU A 482 -2.48 0.42 -17.87
CA LEU A 482 -3.50 1.15 -17.12
C LEU A 482 -4.80 0.35 -17.06
N GLN A 483 -5.27 -0.19 -18.20
CA GLN A 483 -6.49 -0.97 -18.22
C GLN A 483 -6.36 -2.28 -17.42
N PHE A 484 -5.18 -2.92 -17.43
CA PHE A 484 -4.91 -4.09 -16.59
C PHE A 484 -5.03 -3.73 -15.11
N MET A 485 -4.37 -2.66 -14.66
CA MET A 485 -4.40 -2.24 -13.26
C MET A 485 -5.83 -1.89 -12.82
N ASN A 486 -6.53 -1.05 -13.59
CA ASN A 486 -7.91 -0.66 -13.33
C ASN A 486 -8.88 -1.86 -13.30
N THR A 487 -8.70 -2.84 -14.21
CA THR A 487 -9.57 -4.03 -14.25
C THR A 487 -9.29 -4.97 -13.10
N LEU A 488 -8.02 -5.13 -12.70
CA LEU A 488 -7.65 -5.94 -11.55
C LEU A 488 -8.19 -5.33 -10.24
N GLU A 489 -8.00 -4.03 -10.04
CA GLU A 489 -8.54 -3.30 -8.87
C GLU A 489 -10.06 -3.44 -8.78
N ARG A 490 -10.78 -3.21 -9.89
CA ARG A 490 -12.25 -3.36 -9.93
C ARG A 490 -12.70 -4.77 -9.60
N ARG A 491 -12.04 -5.80 -10.15
CA ARG A 491 -12.38 -7.20 -9.87
C ARG A 491 -12.14 -7.58 -8.42
N GLN A 492 -11.11 -7.02 -7.80
CA GLN A 492 -10.86 -7.21 -6.37
C GLN A 492 -11.93 -6.52 -5.53
N GLU A 493 -12.30 -5.29 -5.87
CA GLU A 493 -13.38 -4.55 -5.21
C GLU A 493 -14.73 -5.28 -5.32
N ASP A 494 -15.08 -5.74 -6.52
CA ASP A 494 -16.31 -6.52 -6.74
C ASP A 494 -16.36 -7.79 -5.89
N ALA A 495 -15.22 -8.47 -5.67
CA ALA A 495 -15.14 -9.63 -4.81
C ALA A 495 -15.15 -9.25 -3.31
N SER A 496 -14.13 -8.53 -2.85
CA SER A 496 -13.88 -8.36 -1.41
C SER A 496 -14.73 -7.28 -0.76
N ILE A 497 -15.32 -6.37 -1.54
CA ILE A 497 -16.21 -5.32 -1.01
C ILE A 497 -17.64 -5.69 -1.33
N PHE A 498 -18.00 -5.75 -2.62
CA PHE A 498 -19.41 -5.88 -2.97
C PHE A 498 -19.96 -7.29 -2.76
N ALA A 499 -19.21 -8.36 -3.08
CA ALA A 499 -19.67 -9.70 -2.81
C ALA A 499 -19.55 -10.09 -1.32
N HIS A 500 -18.39 -9.83 -0.70
CA HIS A 500 -18.16 -10.16 0.71
C HIS A 500 -19.04 -9.34 1.66
N GLU A 501 -18.83 -8.01 1.71
CA GLU A 501 -19.55 -7.16 2.66
C GLU A 501 -21.03 -7.08 2.33
N GLY A 502 -21.38 -7.22 1.04
CA GLY A 502 -22.77 -7.27 0.61
C GLY A 502 -23.50 -8.49 1.18
N ARG A 503 -22.79 -9.60 1.39
CA ARG A 503 -23.35 -10.77 2.08
C ARG A 503 -23.61 -10.49 3.55
N HIS A 504 -22.71 -9.81 4.26
CA HIS A 504 -22.96 -9.40 5.65
C HIS A 504 -24.22 -8.54 5.74
N SER A 505 -24.40 -7.58 4.83
CA SER A 505 -25.60 -6.74 4.81
C SER A 505 -26.86 -7.52 4.47
N ILE A 506 -26.83 -8.44 3.50
CA ILE A 506 -27.96 -9.33 3.20
C ILE A 506 -28.34 -10.16 4.44
N ASP A 507 -27.36 -10.78 5.10
CA ASP A 507 -27.61 -11.59 6.27
C ASP A 507 -28.19 -10.75 7.43
N GLN A 508 -27.74 -9.50 7.61
CA GLN A 508 -28.30 -8.58 8.60
C GLN A 508 -29.73 -8.15 8.29
N ILE A 509 -30.10 -7.99 7.01
CA ILE A 509 -31.44 -7.54 6.60
C ILE A 509 -32.45 -8.70 6.69
N TYR A 510 -32.11 -9.86 6.14
CA TYR A 510 -33.07 -10.96 5.95
C TYR A 510 -32.95 -12.06 7.01
N PHE A 511 -31.80 -12.16 7.67
CA PHE A 511 -31.48 -13.25 8.60
C PHE A 511 -30.90 -12.71 9.93
N ALA A 512 -31.34 -11.53 10.37
CA ALA A 512 -30.77 -10.79 11.50
C ALA A 512 -30.51 -11.66 12.74
N LYS A 513 -31.50 -12.46 13.15
CA LYS A 513 -31.38 -13.34 14.32
C LYS A 513 -30.30 -14.41 14.14
N ASP A 514 -30.22 -15.03 12.97
CA ASP A 514 -29.21 -16.05 12.69
C ASP A 514 -27.82 -15.42 12.57
N PHE A 515 -27.73 -14.23 11.97
CA PHE A 515 -26.50 -13.46 11.89
C PHE A 515 -25.99 -13.08 13.27
N GLU A 516 -26.83 -12.47 14.13
CA GLU A 516 -26.47 -12.05 15.48
C GLU A 516 -26.00 -13.21 16.37
N ASN A 517 -26.62 -14.40 16.23
CA ASN A 517 -26.25 -15.59 16.98
C ASN A 517 -25.05 -16.35 16.39
N ALA A 518 -24.72 -16.12 15.10
CA ALA A 518 -23.58 -16.77 14.46
C ALA A 518 -22.25 -16.23 15.01
N PRO A 519 -21.26 -17.11 15.30
CA PRO A 519 -19.91 -16.66 15.63
C PRO A 519 -19.28 -15.92 14.44
N SER A 520 -18.31 -15.04 14.70
CA SER A 520 -17.61 -14.29 13.65
C SER A 520 -17.09 -15.20 12.52
N SER A 521 -16.51 -16.36 12.84
CA SER A 521 -16.01 -17.30 11.82
C SER A 521 -17.11 -17.90 10.92
N GLU A 522 -18.36 -17.99 11.37
CA GLU A 522 -19.49 -18.42 10.54
C GLU A 522 -19.97 -17.30 9.63
N ARG A 523 -20.07 -16.06 10.15
CA ARG A 523 -20.42 -14.88 9.33
C ARG A 523 -19.40 -14.68 8.22
N GLU A 524 -18.11 -14.72 8.56
CA GLU A 524 -17.00 -14.61 7.62
C GLU A 524 -16.98 -15.73 6.58
N TYR A 525 -17.35 -16.94 6.98
CA TYR A 525 -17.44 -18.07 6.06
C TYR A 525 -18.53 -17.85 5.01
N ARG A 526 -19.74 -17.44 5.43
CA ARG A 526 -20.85 -17.12 4.51
C ARG A 526 -20.46 -16.02 3.52
N ALA A 527 -19.82 -14.96 3.99
CA ALA A 527 -19.34 -13.88 3.13
C ALA A 527 -18.28 -14.33 2.12
N LYS A 528 -17.37 -15.23 2.51
CA LYS A 528 -16.38 -15.84 1.60
C LYS A 528 -16.99 -16.76 0.55
N LEU A 529 -18.10 -17.44 0.85
CA LEU A 529 -18.85 -18.19 -0.17
C LEU A 529 -19.37 -17.23 -1.24
N SER A 530 -19.90 -16.06 -0.86
CA SER A 530 -20.29 -15.02 -1.81
C SER A 530 -19.10 -14.50 -2.63
N GLU A 531 -17.92 -14.30 -2.02
CA GLU A 531 -16.71 -13.94 -2.79
C GLU A 531 -16.39 -14.96 -3.89
N MET A 532 -16.49 -16.26 -3.58
CA MET A 532 -16.18 -17.32 -4.54
C MET A 532 -17.24 -17.48 -5.61
N THR A 533 -18.52 -17.35 -5.24
CA THR A 533 -19.65 -17.65 -6.12
C THR A 533 -20.10 -16.47 -6.97
N CYS A 534 -19.88 -15.24 -6.50
CA CYS A 534 -20.36 -14.02 -7.16
C CYS A 534 -19.24 -13.18 -7.81
N ALA A 535 -17.97 -13.45 -7.56
CA ALA A 535 -16.89 -12.70 -8.20
C ALA A 535 -16.60 -13.17 -9.63
N ASP A 536 -16.27 -12.22 -10.51
CA ASP A 536 -15.81 -12.46 -11.90
C ASP A 536 -14.35 -12.95 -11.99
N PHE A 537 -13.71 -13.21 -10.84
CA PHE A 537 -12.31 -13.61 -10.75
C PHE A 537 -12.02 -14.66 -9.66
N PRO A 538 -12.79 -15.75 -9.62
CA PRO A 538 -12.82 -16.68 -8.48
C PRO A 538 -11.48 -17.38 -8.25
N VAL A 539 -10.73 -17.70 -9.31
CA VAL A 539 -9.40 -18.34 -9.23
C VAL A 539 -8.40 -17.47 -8.43
N TYR A 540 -8.40 -16.16 -8.70
CA TYR A 540 -7.51 -15.22 -8.04
C TYR A 540 -7.83 -15.07 -6.55
N ILE A 541 -9.11 -14.90 -6.23
CA ILE A 541 -9.58 -14.70 -4.85
C ILE A 541 -9.43 -16.00 -4.05
N PHE A 542 -9.69 -17.16 -4.66
CA PHE A 542 -9.50 -18.47 -4.04
C PHE A 542 -8.06 -18.65 -3.55
N GLY A 543 -7.07 -18.32 -4.39
CA GLY A 543 -5.65 -18.33 -3.99
C GLY A 543 -5.36 -17.46 -2.76
N LYS A 544 -5.89 -16.23 -2.72
CA LYS A 544 -5.73 -15.32 -1.56
C LYS A 544 -6.37 -15.88 -0.30
N ILE A 545 -7.56 -16.46 -0.40
CA ILE A 545 -8.30 -17.04 0.73
C ILE A 545 -7.54 -18.25 1.31
N VAL A 546 -7.18 -19.24 0.49
CA VAL A 546 -6.59 -20.48 1.01
C VAL A 546 -5.18 -20.29 1.57
N SER A 547 -4.44 -19.26 1.13
CA SER A 547 -3.12 -18.95 1.69
C SER A 547 -3.15 -18.19 3.01
N SER A 548 -4.33 -17.76 3.47
CA SER A 548 -4.50 -16.89 4.64
C SER A 548 -5.23 -17.59 5.79
N ILE A 549 -5.03 -18.90 5.96
CA ILE A 549 -5.61 -19.66 7.08
C ILE A 549 -4.97 -19.26 8.42
N GLY A 550 -5.74 -19.29 9.50
CA GLY A 550 -5.23 -18.88 10.81
C GLY A 550 -6.28 -18.92 11.93
N PRO A 551 -5.92 -18.51 13.16
CA PRO A 551 -6.81 -18.60 14.31
C PRO A 551 -7.87 -17.49 14.40
N SER A 552 -7.77 -16.42 13.59
CA SER A 552 -8.76 -15.34 13.56
C SER A 552 -10.09 -15.79 12.94
N GLY A 553 -11.16 -15.00 13.10
CA GLY A 553 -12.46 -15.28 12.46
C GLY A 553 -12.34 -15.52 10.95
N HIS A 554 -11.65 -14.61 10.24
CA HIS A 554 -11.32 -14.79 8.82
C HIS A 554 -10.43 -16.01 8.56
N GLY A 555 -9.42 -16.27 9.40
CA GLY A 555 -8.51 -17.39 9.22
C GLY A 555 -9.20 -18.75 9.37
N GLN A 556 -10.16 -18.86 10.30
CA GLN A 556 -10.99 -20.05 10.48
C GLN A 556 -11.98 -20.21 9.32
N ALA A 557 -12.58 -19.11 8.85
CA ALA A 557 -13.44 -19.12 7.67
C ALA A 557 -12.67 -19.56 6.41
N ASN A 558 -11.44 -19.07 6.20
CA ASN A 558 -10.54 -19.49 5.13
C ASN A 558 -10.23 -20.99 5.21
N ARG A 559 -10.06 -21.54 6.42
CA ARG A 559 -9.83 -22.98 6.60
C ARG A 559 -11.03 -23.79 6.14
N ARG A 560 -12.25 -23.35 6.43
CA ARG A 560 -13.48 -24.01 5.97
C ARG A 560 -13.61 -24.00 4.46
N ILE A 561 -13.33 -22.86 3.81
CA ILE A 561 -13.27 -22.76 2.35
C ILE A 561 -12.27 -23.78 1.75
N LEU A 562 -11.10 -23.93 2.37
CA LEU A 562 -10.13 -24.95 1.97
C LEU A 562 -10.70 -26.37 2.16
N ASP A 563 -11.32 -26.66 3.29
CA ASP A 563 -11.89 -27.98 3.59
C ASP A 563 -13.00 -28.38 2.61
N ASP A 564 -13.91 -27.44 2.29
CA ASP A 564 -14.98 -27.66 1.32
C ASP A 564 -14.43 -27.93 -0.08
N ALA A 565 -13.40 -27.17 -0.52
CA ALA A 565 -12.73 -27.43 -1.78
C ALA A 565 -12.09 -28.82 -1.83
N LEU A 566 -11.41 -29.24 -0.75
CA LEU A 566 -10.79 -30.57 -0.68
C LEU A 566 -11.84 -31.70 -0.69
N ALA A 567 -12.96 -31.50 0.02
CA ALA A 567 -14.07 -32.46 0.04
C ALA A 567 -14.74 -32.57 -1.35
N TRP A 568 -14.94 -31.45 -2.03
CA TRP A 568 -15.47 -31.40 -3.39
C TRP A 568 -14.51 -32.09 -4.37
N MET A 569 -13.21 -31.76 -4.34
CA MET A 569 -12.20 -32.43 -5.17
C MET A 569 -12.17 -33.94 -4.98
N GLY A 570 -12.39 -34.43 -3.76
CA GLY A 570 -12.48 -35.87 -3.46
C GLY A 570 -13.64 -36.59 -4.17
N LYS A 571 -14.75 -35.89 -4.38
CA LYS A 571 -15.95 -36.43 -5.06
C LYS A 571 -15.92 -36.26 -6.58
N HIS A 572 -15.23 -35.23 -7.06
CA HIS A 572 -15.22 -34.81 -8.46
C HIS A 572 -13.87 -35.04 -9.16
N GLN A 573 -13.05 -36.00 -8.67
CA GLN A 573 -11.73 -36.28 -9.25
C GLN A 573 -11.72 -36.47 -10.79
N PRO A 574 -12.68 -37.21 -11.39
CA PRO A 574 -12.69 -37.41 -12.85
C PRO A 574 -12.97 -36.13 -13.66
N GLU A 575 -13.54 -35.10 -13.01
CA GLU A 575 -13.89 -33.83 -13.63
C GLU A 575 -12.72 -32.84 -13.62
N ILE A 576 -11.68 -33.10 -12.81
CA ILE A 576 -10.53 -32.20 -12.64
C ILE A 576 -9.44 -32.59 -13.64
N SER A 577 -9.16 -31.69 -14.59
CA SER A 577 -8.18 -31.93 -15.65
C SER A 577 -6.78 -32.21 -15.10
N GLY A 578 -6.27 -33.40 -15.42
CA GLY A 578 -4.94 -33.87 -15.01
C GLY A 578 -4.82 -34.18 -13.52
N TYR A 579 -5.91 -34.45 -12.80
CA TYR A 579 -5.87 -34.87 -11.41
C TYR A 579 -5.11 -36.20 -11.25
N ASP A 580 -4.14 -36.22 -10.34
CA ASP A 580 -3.30 -37.37 -10.01
C ASP A 580 -3.76 -37.99 -8.69
N THR A 581 -4.38 -39.18 -8.75
CA THR A 581 -4.89 -39.88 -7.56
C THR A 581 -3.79 -40.38 -6.63
N THR A 582 -2.52 -40.34 -7.06
CA THR A 582 -1.36 -40.68 -6.21
C THR A 582 -0.89 -39.52 -5.34
N GLN A 583 -1.41 -38.30 -5.56
CA GLN A 583 -1.05 -37.11 -4.80
C GLN A 583 -2.19 -36.61 -3.92
N PRO A 584 -1.89 -36.05 -2.72
CA PRO A 584 -2.90 -35.40 -1.90
C PRO A 584 -3.63 -34.28 -2.64
N ALA A 585 -4.96 -34.20 -2.50
CA ALA A 585 -5.80 -33.18 -3.16
C ALA A 585 -5.31 -31.74 -2.89
N ILE A 586 -4.82 -31.46 -1.67
CA ILE A 586 -4.29 -30.14 -1.30
C ILE A 586 -3.12 -29.68 -2.17
N ARG A 587 -2.29 -30.60 -2.67
CA ARG A 587 -1.19 -30.27 -3.60
C ARG A 587 -1.70 -29.91 -4.99
N GLN A 588 -2.96 -30.19 -5.29
CA GLN A 588 -3.55 -30.09 -6.62
C GLN A 588 -4.66 -29.03 -6.71
N LEU A 589 -4.87 -28.22 -5.66
CA LEU A 589 -5.84 -27.12 -5.65
C LEU A 589 -5.70 -26.18 -6.86
N TYR A 590 -4.47 -25.99 -7.34
CA TYR A 590 -4.17 -25.15 -8.50
C TYR A 590 -4.80 -25.64 -9.81
N ARG A 591 -5.33 -26.87 -9.84
CA ARG A 591 -5.98 -27.47 -11.01
C ARG A 591 -7.46 -27.11 -11.15
N LEU A 592 -8.08 -26.56 -10.09
CA LEU A 592 -9.48 -26.16 -10.14
C LEU A 592 -9.67 -24.98 -11.11
N SER A 593 -10.59 -25.16 -12.06
CA SER A 593 -11.02 -24.08 -12.96
C SER A 593 -11.94 -23.07 -12.24
N ALA A 594 -12.17 -21.92 -12.86
CA ALA A 594 -13.10 -20.90 -12.34
C ALA A 594 -14.51 -21.47 -12.10
N ASP A 595 -15.04 -22.22 -13.07
CA ASP A 595 -16.39 -22.81 -12.99
C ASP A 595 -16.48 -23.86 -11.88
N GLN A 596 -15.42 -24.67 -11.70
CA GLN A 596 -15.36 -25.67 -10.63
C GLN A 596 -15.31 -25.01 -9.25
N ILE A 597 -14.52 -23.94 -9.09
CA ILE A 597 -14.49 -23.14 -7.86
C ILE A 597 -15.89 -22.59 -7.57
N GLN A 598 -16.54 -21.94 -8.54
CA GLN A 598 -17.88 -21.39 -8.36
C GLN A 598 -18.92 -22.48 -8.04
N SER A 599 -18.89 -23.63 -8.72
CA SER A 599 -19.82 -24.75 -8.46
C SER A 599 -19.65 -25.30 -7.05
N CYS A 600 -18.40 -25.60 -6.66
CA CYS A 600 -18.05 -26.09 -5.34
C CYS A 600 -18.68 -25.25 -4.24
N PHE A 601 -18.51 -23.92 -4.30
CA PHE A 601 -18.99 -23.04 -3.24
C PHE A 601 -20.48 -22.72 -3.33
N ARG A 602 -21.08 -22.76 -4.54
CA ARG A 602 -22.53 -22.61 -4.73
C ARG A 602 -23.31 -23.78 -4.14
N GLU A 603 -22.76 -25.00 -4.19
CA GLU A 603 -23.38 -26.20 -3.61
C GLU A 603 -23.47 -26.18 -2.08
N VAL A 604 -22.55 -25.47 -1.42
CA VAL A 604 -22.48 -25.39 0.05
C VAL A 604 -23.02 -24.08 0.61
N ASP A 605 -23.28 -23.07 -0.22
CA ASP A 605 -23.82 -21.78 0.24
C ASP A 605 -25.27 -21.91 0.74
N PRO A 606 -25.54 -21.61 2.03
CA PRO A 606 -26.89 -21.67 2.56
C PRO A 606 -27.85 -20.65 1.92
N LEU A 607 -27.36 -19.54 1.36
CA LEU A 607 -28.20 -18.53 0.70
C LEU A 607 -28.70 -18.99 -0.68
N ASN A 608 -28.01 -19.93 -1.32
CA ASN A 608 -28.44 -20.52 -2.59
C ASN A 608 -29.54 -21.59 -2.41
N LYS A 609 -29.72 -22.10 -1.18
CA LYS A 609 -30.65 -23.21 -0.87
C LYS A 609 -32.02 -22.74 -0.36
N GLN A 610 -32.21 -21.43 -0.25
CA GLN A 610 -33.43 -20.78 0.23
C GLN A 610 -34.09 -20.08 -0.94
#